data_AF-A0AB34IVU9-F1
#
_entry.id   AF-A0AB34IVU9-F1
#
_cell.length_a   1.000
_cell.length_b   1.000
_cell.length_c   1.000
_cell.angle_alpha   90.00
_cell.angle_beta   90.00
_cell.angle_gamma   90.00
#
_symmetry.space_group_name_H-M   'P 1'
#
loop_
_entity.id
_entity.type
_entity.pdbx_description
1 polymer ?
#
loop_
_entity_poly.entity_id
_entity_poly.type
_entity_poly.pdbx_seq_one_letter_code
_entity_poly.pdbx_strand_id
1 'polypeptide(L)'
;MALWNENGATAALVRGPKELRLPMVKSAETCLPDAVYIGLGVLGVAVDLKHLRKYTVVDFGGKKASNTQAVLDYLSEHVPAVVYQDVSAEMTVKGGPWVNILKTEGRVFVHHIEMEFKGSRFRHCVMVSTVKEEAFPFGKILDNMKFSTPVKLEEKDCASKGAAHAAFKLLFDELVVDRIAPRNTWELVRI
;
A
#
# COMPACT_ATOMS: atom_id res chain seq x y z
N MET A 1 1.55 17.12 14.91
CA MET A 1 1.43 17.32 13.46
C MET A 1 0.22 16.51 13.02
N ALA A 2 -0.90 17.20 12.82
CA ALA A 2 -2.22 16.59 12.70
C ALA A 2 -2.39 15.92 11.34
N LEU A 3 -2.76 14.65 11.35
CA LEU A 3 -3.19 13.93 10.16
C LEU A 3 -4.57 14.48 9.76
N TRP A 4 -4.56 15.33 8.74
CA TRP A 4 -5.70 15.80 7.91
C TRP A 4 -6.57 16.92 8.51
N ASN A 5 -6.50 18.12 7.92
CA ASN A 5 -7.38 19.26 8.21
C ASN A 5 -8.50 19.44 7.14
N GLU A 6 -9.62 19.98 7.61
CA GLU A 6 -10.87 20.41 6.96
C GLU A 6 -11.70 19.40 6.15
N ASN A 7 -11.17 18.22 5.80
CA ASN A 7 -11.95 17.13 5.17
C ASN A 7 -12.08 15.84 6.01
N GLY A 8 -11.99 15.95 7.34
CA GLY A 8 -12.47 14.90 8.25
C GLY A 8 -11.43 14.44 9.28
N ALA A 9 -11.61 14.92 10.52
CA ALA A 9 -10.86 14.47 11.69
C ALA A 9 -11.65 13.39 12.47
N THR A 10 -10.92 12.33 12.84
CA THR A 10 -10.93 11.55 14.10
C THR A 10 -12.25 11.04 14.75
N ALA A 11 -12.39 9.71 14.88
CA ALA A 11 -12.88 9.00 16.09
C ALA A 11 -12.69 7.46 15.97
N ALA A 12 -12.79 6.73 17.08
CA ALA A 12 -12.09 5.48 17.40
C ALA A 12 -12.81 4.13 17.11
N LEU A 13 -11.96 3.09 16.93
CA LEU A 13 -12.10 1.66 17.31
C LEU A 13 -13.18 0.74 16.70
N VAL A 14 -12.84 0.09 15.58
CA VAL A 14 -12.68 -1.39 15.47
C VAL A 14 -11.40 -1.61 14.64
N ARG A 15 -10.27 -1.31 15.31
CA ARG A 15 -8.91 -0.97 14.82
C ARG A 15 -8.75 -0.01 13.62
N GLY A 16 -9.83 0.68 13.22
CA GLY A 16 -9.86 1.96 12.51
C GLY A 16 -11.27 2.23 12.00
N PRO A 17 -11.76 3.48 11.91
CA PRO A 17 -13.17 3.74 11.60
C PRO A 17 -13.51 3.30 10.19
N LYS A 18 -14.75 2.84 9.98
CA LYS A 18 -15.41 2.59 8.68
C LYS A 18 -15.51 3.84 7.76
N GLU A 19 -14.77 4.88 8.08
CA GLU A 19 -14.90 6.24 7.55
C GLU A 19 -13.67 6.68 6.75
N LEU A 20 -12.62 5.86 6.66
CA LEU A 20 -11.53 6.07 5.73
C LEU A 20 -12.01 5.74 4.31
N ARG A 21 -12.65 6.72 3.66
CA ARG A 21 -13.07 6.61 2.27
C ARG A 21 -11.86 6.84 1.37
N LEU A 22 -11.13 5.76 1.10
CA LEU A 22 -10.15 5.79 0.03
C LEU A 22 -10.85 5.97 -1.33
N PRO A 23 -10.25 6.74 -2.24
CA PRO A 23 -10.80 6.96 -3.58
C PRO A 23 -10.89 5.62 -4.32
N MET A 24 -12.13 5.19 -4.52
CA MET A 24 -12.56 3.97 -5.22
C MET A 24 -11.63 3.51 -6.35
N VAL A 25 -11.23 2.24 -6.26
CA VAL A 25 -10.79 1.39 -7.37
C VAL A 25 -12.05 0.75 -7.97
N LYS A 26 -12.43 1.11 -9.21
CA LYS A 26 -13.49 0.39 -9.95
C LYS A 26 -12.96 -0.86 -10.66
N SER A 27 -11.64 -0.99 -10.79
CA SER A 27 -10.99 -2.01 -11.61
C SER A 27 -9.52 -2.19 -11.22
N ALA A 28 -8.97 -3.39 -11.39
CA ALA A 28 -7.55 -3.72 -11.17
C ALA A 28 -6.55 -2.80 -11.93
N GLU A 29 -7.06 -1.94 -12.81
CA GLU A 29 -6.34 -1.01 -13.66
C GLU A 29 -5.62 0.09 -12.87
N THR A 30 -6.09 0.43 -11.66
CA THR A 30 -5.58 1.57 -10.86
C THR A 30 -4.85 1.15 -9.59
N CYS A 31 -4.60 -0.15 -9.40
CA CYS A 31 -4.14 -0.65 -8.10
C CYS A 31 -2.82 -0.01 -7.63
N LEU A 32 -1.85 0.10 -8.54
CA LEU A 32 -0.55 0.68 -8.27
C LEU A 32 -0.59 2.19 -7.99
N PRO A 33 -1.09 3.07 -8.88
CA PRO A 33 -1.09 4.51 -8.64
C PRO A 33 -1.86 4.90 -7.37
N ASP A 34 -2.88 4.13 -7.00
CA ASP A 34 -3.62 4.38 -5.76
C ASP A 34 -2.80 4.03 -4.52
N ALA A 35 -2.09 2.90 -4.51
CA ALA A 35 -1.17 2.55 -3.42
C ALA A 35 -0.07 3.61 -3.27
N VAL A 36 0.45 4.14 -4.39
CA VAL A 36 1.42 5.25 -4.40
C VAL A 36 0.81 6.52 -3.82
N TYR A 37 -0.39 6.92 -4.26
CA TYR A 37 -1.10 8.09 -3.74
C TYR A 37 -1.26 8.03 -2.21
N ILE A 38 -1.67 6.87 -1.70
CA ILE A 38 -1.81 6.64 -0.25
C ILE A 38 -0.46 6.80 0.46
N GLY A 39 0.59 6.20 -0.10
CA GLY A 39 1.94 6.28 0.46
C GLY A 39 2.49 7.72 0.50
N LEU A 40 2.28 8.49 -0.57
CA LEU A 40 2.61 9.91 -0.62
C LEU A 40 1.86 10.71 0.45
N GLY A 41 0.58 10.40 0.67
CA GLY A 41 -0.21 10.99 1.75
C GLY A 41 0.38 10.73 3.14
N VAL A 42 0.86 9.51 3.41
CA VAL A 42 1.56 9.18 4.67
C VAL A 42 2.85 9.98 4.83
N LEU A 43 3.58 10.20 3.73
CA LEU A 43 4.77 11.05 3.72
C LEU A 43 4.46 12.54 3.81
N GLY A 44 3.18 12.95 3.86
CA GLY A 44 2.76 14.34 3.88
C GLY A 44 3.01 15.07 2.56
N VAL A 45 2.95 14.35 1.43
CA VAL A 45 3.15 14.87 0.09
C VAL A 45 1.81 14.90 -0.64
N ALA A 46 1.35 16.10 -0.99
CA ALA A 46 0.10 16.30 -1.70
C ALA A 46 0.28 16.05 -3.20
N VAL A 47 -0.61 15.26 -3.79
CA VAL A 47 -0.68 14.99 -5.23
C VAL A 47 -2.13 14.92 -5.68
N ASP A 48 -2.40 15.30 -6.93
CA ASP A 48 -3.71 15.10 -7.55
C ASP A 48 -3.85 13.66 -8.04
N LEU A 49 -4.71 12.87 -7.38
CA LEU A 49 -4.96 11.48 -7.76
C LEU A 49 -5.52 11.33 -9.18
N LYS A 50 -6.38 12.25 -9.63
CA LYS A 50 -6.96 12.20 -10.98
C LYS A 50 -5.87 12.42 -12.01
N HIS A 51 -4.93 13.33 -11.73
CA HIS A 51 -3.77 13.56 -12.58
C HIS A 51 -2.85 12.33 -12.61
N LEU A 52 -2.49 11.78 -11.44
CA LEU A 52 -1.70 10.56 -11.33
C LEU A 52 -2.32 9.40 -12.14
N ARG A 53 -3.59 9.06 -11.89
CA ARG A 53 -4.28 7.99 -12.61
C ARG A 53 -4.31 8.22 -14.13
N LYS A 54 -4.56 9.46 -14.57
CA LYS A 54 -4.58 9.80 -16.01
C LYS A 54 -3.21 9.59 -16.66
N TYR A 55 -2.13 9.88 -15.95
CA TYR A 55 -0.77 9.74 -16.45
C TYR A 55 -0.32 8.28 -16.47
N THR A 56 -0.67 7.51 -15.43
CA THR A 56 -0.07 6.20 -15.19
C THR A 56 -0.87 5.02 -15.71
N VAL A 57 -2.15 5.21 -16.02
CA VAL A 57 -3.02 4.17 -16.59
C VAL A 57 -3.00 4.29 -18.10
N VAL A 58 -2.48 3.27 -18.77
CA VAL A 58 -2.31 3.23 -20.23
C VAL A 58 -3.18 2.13 -20.84
N ASP A 59 -3.48 2.27 -22.12
CA ASP A 59 -4.21 1.27 -22.89
C ASP A 59 -3.24 0.24 -23.49
N PHE A 60 -3.39 -1.02 -23.10
CA PHE A 60 -2.67 -2.16 -23.66
C PHE A 60 -3.62 -3.02 -24.50
N GLY A 61 -3.84 -2.63 -25.75
CA GLY A 61 -4.62 -3.42 -26.71
C GLY A 61 -6.11 -3.53 -26.36
N GLY A 62 -6.72 -2.41 -25.95
CA GLY A 62 -8.12 -2.30 -25.54
C GLY A 62 -8.37 -2.57 -24.06
N LYS A 63 -7.31 -2.78 -23.27
CA LYS A 63 -7.38 -2.99 -21.81
C LYS A 63 -6.57 -1.93 -21.10
N LYS A 64 -7.22 -1.15 -20.25
CA LYS A 64 -6.51 -0.19 -19.41
C LYS A 64 -5.77 -0.93 -18.29
N ALA A 65 -4.55 -0.52 -18.00
CA ALA A 65 -3.82 -1.01 -16.84
C ALA A 65 -2.78 0.03 -16.38
N SER A 66 -2.51 0.03 -15.08
CA SER A 66 -1.39 0.79 -14.53
C SER A 66 -0.06 0.30 -15.13
N ASN A 67 0.77 1.25 -15.53
CA ASN A 67 2.10 0.99 -16.03
C ASN A 67 3.12 1.46 -14.98
N THR A 68 3.99 0.54 -14.55
CA THR A 68 5.05 0.82 -13.59
C THR A 68 5.96 1.95 -14.04
N GLN A 69 6.45 1.93 -15.26
CA GLN A 69 7.35 2.97 -15.77
C GLN A 69 6.66 4.34 -15.75
N ALA A 70 5.39 4.42 -16.18
CA ALA A 70 4.66 5.68 -16.16
C ALA A 70 4.46 6.23 -14.73
N VAL A 71 4.37 5.37 -13.71
CA VAL A 71 4.36 5.79 -12.30
C VAL A 71 5.72 6.35 -11.89
N LEU A 72 6.82 5.72 -12.30
CA LEU A 72 8.18 6.22 -12.03
C LEU A 72 8.41 7.58 -12.66
N ASP A 73 8.01 7.72 -13.93
CA ASP A 73 8.12 8.97 -14.68
C ASP A 73 7.30 10.07 -14.00
N TYR A 74 6.06 9.77 -13.58
CA TYR A 74 5.23 10.71 -12.83
C TYR A 74 5.89 11.15 -11.52
N LEU A 75 6.45 10.22 -10.73
CA LEU A 75 7.11 10.56 -9.46
C LEU A 75 8.33 11.46 -9.70
N SER A 76 9.13 11.15 -10.72
CA SER A 76 10.31 11.93 -11.11
C SER A 76 9.94 13.35 -11.58
N GLU A 77 8.90 13.48 -12.40
CA GLU A 77 8.52 14.75 -13.04
C GLU A 77 7.66 15.66 -12.14
N HIS A 78 6.79 15.06 -11.33
CA HIS A 78 5.75 15.79 -10.61
C HIS A 78 5.88 15.72 -9.09
N VAL A 79 6.75 14.86 -8.55
CA VAL A 79 6.92 14.66 -7.11
C VAL A 79 8.41 14.64 -6.73
N PRO A 80 9.20 15.69 -7.06
CA PRO A 80 10.65 15.68 -6.87
C PRO A 80 11.09 15.56 -5.40
N ALA A 81 10.20 15.82 -4.45
CA ALA A 81 10.43 15.65 -3.01
C ALA A 81 10.40 14.18 -2.56
N VAL A 82 10.18 13.22 -3.46
CA VAL A 82 10.16 11.80 -3.15
C VAL A 82 11.02 11.04 -4.15
N VAL A 83 11.94 10.24 -3.62
CA VAL A 83 12.68 9.24 -4.38
C VAL A 83 11.98 7.89 -4.24
N TYR A 84 11.96 7.14 -5.32
CA TYR A 84 11.43 5.79 -5.37
C TYR A 84 12.59 4.78 -5.48
N GLN A 85 12.51 3.67 -4.73
CA GLN A 85 13.55 2.63 -4.73
C GLN A 85 12.96 1.21 -4.79
N ASP A 86 13.46 0.36 -5.67
CA ASP A 86 13.13 -1.07 -5.66
C ASP A 86 14.00 -1.80 -4.61
N VAL A 87 13.36 -2.26 -3.54
CA VAL A 87 14.00 -2.92 -2.39
C VAL A 87 13.69 -4.42 -2.35
N SER A 88 13.14 -4.99 -3.43
CA SER A 88 12.66 -6.37 -3.46
C SER A 88 13.75 -7.38 -3.06
N ALA A 89 14.96 -7.21 -3.59
CA ALA A 89 16.09 -8.08 -3.28
C ALA A 89 16.45 -8.03 -1.79
N GLU A 90 16.56 -6.82 -1.22
CA GLU A 90 16.88 -6.60 0.19
C GLU A 90 15.85 -7.25 1.12
N MET A 91 14.58 -7.14 0.77
CA MET A 91 13.49 -7.73 1.56
C MET A 91 13.51 -9.27 1.53
N THR A 92 14.19 -9.92 0.59
CA THR A 92 14.24 -11.40 0.54
C THR A 92 15.37 -12.04 1.35
N VAL A 93 16.37 -11.27 1.81
CA VAL A 93 17.66 -11.82 2.27
C VAL A 93 17.57 -12.69 3.54
N LYS A 94 16.67 -12.41 4.49
CA LYS A 94 16.42 -13.23 5.70
C LYS A 94 14.97 -13.14 6.15
N GLY A 95 14.38 -14.12 6.83
CA GLY A 95 13.05 -13.93 7.43
C GLY A 95 11.87 -13.80 6.47
N GLY A 96 12.04 -13.60 5.16
CA GLY A 96 10.94 -13.44 4.19
C GLY A 96 10.46 -11.99 4.06
N PRO A 97 9.96 -11.58 2.88
CA PRO A 97 9.79 -10.17 2.55
C PRO A 97 8.83 -9.43 3.47
N TRP A 98 7.69 -10.02 3.83
CA TRP A 98 6.74 -9.34 4.71
C TRP A 98 7.31 -9.05 6.09
N VAL A 99 7.86 -10.03 6.79
CA VAL A 99 8.40 -9.76 8.13
C VAL A 99 9.57 -8.78 8.09
N ASN A 100 10.35 -8.76 7.00
CA ASN A 100 11.42 -7.76 6.84
C ASN A 100 10.87 -6.36 6.66
N ILE A 101 9.85 -6.19 5.82
CA ILE A 101 9.13 -4.93 5.66
C ILE A 101 8.60 -4.45 7.02
N LEU A 102 7.91 -5.34 7.76
CA LEU A 102 7.30 -4.99 9.05
C LEU A 102 8.32 -4.66 10.16
N LYS A 103 9.55 -5.17 10.05
CA LYS A 103 10.64 -4.87 10.99
C LYS A 103 11.33 -3.53 10.75
N THR A 104 11.01 -2.86 9.65
CA THR A 104 11.55 -1.52 9.40
C THR A 104 10.87 -0.48 10.30
N GLU A 105 11.50 0.67 10.48
CA GLU A 105 10.95 1.77 11.25
C GLU A 105 10.89 3.04 10.38
N GLY A 106 9.74 3.71 10.38
CA GLY A 106 9.60 5.02 9.71
C GLY A 106 9.59 4.98 8.19
N ARG A 107 9.30 3.83 7.57
CA ARG A 107 9.36 3.64 6.10
C ARG A 107 7.96 3.46 5.50
N VAL A 108 7.82 3.81 4.24
CA VAL A 108 6.57 3.64 3.47
C VAL A 108 6.88 2.82 2.22
N PHE A 109 6.12 1.75 2.04
CA PHE A 109 6.29 0.82 0.92
C PHE A 109 5.01 0.70 0.10
N VAL A 110 5.21 0.51 -1.20
CA VAL A 110 4.22 -0.06 -2.10
C VAL A 110 4.63 -1.51 -2.33
N HIS A 111 3.81 -2.45 -1.84
CA HIS A 111 4.10 -3.87 -1.90
C HIS A 111 3.19 -4.56 -2.92
N HIS A 112 3.79 -5.16 -3.94
CA HIS A 112 3.09 -5.95 -4.93
C HIS A 112 2.89 -7.37 -4.42
N ILE A 113 1.66 -7.84 -4.52
CA ILE A 113 1.25 -9.19 -4.18
C ILE A 113 0.57 -9.87 -5.35
N GLU A 114 0.72 -11.18 -5.40
CA GLU A 114 -0.09 -12.07 -6.23
C GLU A 114 -1.05 -12.83 -5.33
N MET A 115 -2.33 -12.80 -5.67
CA MET A 115 -3.41 -13.45 -4.94
C MET A 115 -4.04 -14.53 -5.80
N GLU A 116 -4.48 -15.62 -5.17
CA GLU A 116 -5.27 -16.67 -5.81
C GLU A 116 -6.65 -16.77 -5.14
N PHE A 117 -7.71 -16.71 -5.95
CA PHE A 117 -9.10 -16.82 -5.52
C PHE A 117 -9.86 -17.73 -6.47
N LYS A 118 -10.41 -18.84 -5.98
CA LYS A 118 -11.19 -19.80 -6.77
C LYS A 118 -10.42 -20.25 -8.03
N GLY A 119 -9.12 -20.52 -7.87
CA GLY A 119 -8.22 -20.94 -8.95
C GLY A 119 -7.81 -19.83 -9.94
N SER A 120 -8.27 -18.60 -9.76
CA SER A 120 -7.88 -17.45 -10.58
C SER A 120 -6.81 -16.62 -9.88
N ARG A 121 -5.77 -16.23 -10.62
CA ARG A 121 -4.66 -15.41 -10.10
C ARG A 121 -4.80 -13.96 -10.50
N PHE A 122 -4.57 -13.06 -9.55
CA PHE A 122 -4.62 -11.62 -9.75
C PHE A 122 -3.44 -10.93 -9.08
N ARG A 123 -3.00 -9.82 -9.66
CA ARG A 123 -1.96 -8.97 -9.07
C ARG A 123 -2.60 -7.78 -8.40
N HIS A 124 -2.08 -7.42 -7.24
CA HIS A 124 -2.57 -6.30 -6.45
C HIS A 124 -1.42 -5.56 -5.78
N CYS A 125 -1.64 -4.30 -5.44
CA CYS A 125 -0.65 -3.46 -4.77
C CYS A 125 -1.27 -2.93 -3.48
N VAL A 126 -0.53 -3.04 -2.38
CA VAL A 126 -0.95 -2.52 -1.08
C VAL A 126 0.09 -1.52 -0.59
N MET A 127 -0.34 -0.55 0.22
CA MET A 127 0.57 0.34 0.92
C MET A 127 0.90 -0.26 2.28
N VAL A 128 2.18 -0.29 2.65
CA VAL A 128 2.64 -0.66 4.00
C VAL A 128 3.41 0.52 4.58
N SER A 129 2.99 1.02 5.73
CA SER A 129 3.69 2.07 6.46
C SER A 129 4.16 1.52 7.80
N THR A 130 5.44 1.68 8.12
CA THR A 130 6.01 1.49 9.46
C THR A 130 6.26 2.82 10.18
N VAL A 131 5.68 3.91 9.65
CA VAL A 131 5.63 5.22 10.32
C VAL A 131 4.71 5.11 11.53
N LYS A 132 5.22 5.53 12.69
CA LYS A 132 4.48 5.50 13.95
C LYS A 132 3.52 6.69 14.01
N GLU A 133 2.26 6.40 14.24
CA GLU A 133 1.20 7.39 14.46
C GLU A 133 0.47 7.03 15.76
N GLU A 134 -0.19 8.00 16.41
CA GLU A 134 -0.92 7.75 17.67
C GLU A 134 -1.92 6.58 17.55
N ALA A 135 -2.65 6.51 16.43
CA ALA A 135 -3.56 5.41 16.14
C ALA A 135 -2.83 4.11 15.71
N PHE A 136 -1.63 4.22 15.15
CA PHE A 136 -0.86 3.13 14.51
C PHE A 136 0.59 3.09 15.05
N PRO A 137 0.80 2.70 16.31
CA PRO A 137 2.12 2.78 16.97
C PRO A 137 3.18 1.82 16.39
N PHE A 138 2.77 0.82 15.63
CA PHE A 138 3.66 -0.10 14.90
C PHE A 138 3.50 0.02 13.38
N GLY A 139 2.76 1.03 12.91
CA GLY A 139 2.41 1.19 11.51
C GLY A 139 1.12 0.46 11.11
N LYS A 140 0.92 0.33 9.80
CA LYS A 140 -0.32 -0.10 9.18
C LYS A 140 -0.13 -0.65 7.77
N ILE A 141 -0.99 -1.58 7.37
CA ILE A 141 -1.16 -2.01 5.97
C ILE A 141 -2.49 -1.46 5.47
N LEU A 142 -2.49 -0.87 4.28
CA LEU A 142 -3.68 -0.35 3.64
C LEU A 142 -3.83 -0.93 2.25
N ASP A 143 -5.02 -1.45 2.01
CA ASP A 143 -5.53 -1.69 0.67
C ASP A 143 -6.05 -0.35 0.13
N ASN A 144 -6.19 -0.26 -1.17
CA ASN A 144 -6.85 0.78 -1.92
C ASN A 144 -8.27 0.40 -2.36
N MET A 145 -8.80 -0.76 -1.91
CA MET A 145 -10.20 -1.16 -2.14
C MET A 145 -11.22 -0.25 -1.43
N LYS A 146 -12.46 -0.24 -1.94
CA LYS A 146 -13.57 0.56 -1.39
C LYS A 146 -13.88 0.13 0.04
N PHE A 147 -13.80 1.06 0.99
CA PHE A 147 -14.00 0.83 2.43
C PHE A 147 -12.96 -0.08 3.10
N SER A 148 -11.73 -0.12 2.60
CA SER A 148 -10.67 -0.86 3.26
C SER A 148 -10.41 -0.30 4.66
N THR A 149 -10.55 -1.15 5.66
CA THR A 149 -10.11 -0.81 7.02
C THR A 149 -8.60 -1.05 7.07
N PRO A 150 -7.78 -0.05 7.45
CA PRO A 150 -6.35 -0.26 7.63
C PRO A 150 -6.11 -1.42 8.62
N VAL A 151 -5.23 -2.33 8.26
CA VAL A 151 -4.73 -3.33 9.21
C VAL A 151 -3.71 -2.63 10.10
N LYS A 152 -4.08 -2.38 11.35
CA LYS A 152 -3.17 -1.87 12.38
C LYS A 152 -2.15 -2.96 12.74
N LEU A 153 -0.88 -2.65 12.54
CA LEU A 153 0.21 -3.54 12.93
C LEU A 153 0.37 -3.57 14.46
N GLU A 154 0.80 -4.72 14.95
CA GLU A 154 1.19 -4.98 16.32
C GLU A 154 2.63 -5.49 16.41
N GLU A 155 3.21 -5.42 17.60
CA GLU A 155 4.53 -6.00 17.88
C GLU A 155 4.64 -7.47 17.44
N LYS A 156 3.60 -8.28 17.68
CA LYS A 156 3.58 -9.70 17.33
C LYS A 156 3.75 -9.95 15.82
N ASP A 157 3.31 -9.02 14.97
CA ASP A 157 3.33 -9.20 13.51
C ASP A 157 4.77 -9.19 12.97
N CYS A 158 5.69 -8.59 13.73
CA CYS A 158 7.11 -8.52 13.44
C CYS A 158 7.88 -9.77 13.89
N ALA A 159 7.25 -10.67 14.66
CA ALA A 159 7.94 -11.77 15.34
C ALA A 159 8.36 -12.90 14.38
N SER A 160 7.56 -13.20 13.35
CA SER A 160 7.83 -14.33 12.46
C SER A 160 7.20 -14.17 11.07
N LYS A 161 7.65 -15.01 10.12
CA LYS A 161 7.03 -15.17 8.79
C LYS A 161 5.52 -15.39 8.86
N GLY A 162 5.10 -16.28 9.76
CA GLY A 162 3.70 -16.65 9.92
C GLY A 162 2.85 -15.51 10.46
N ALA A 163 3.37 -14.78 11.46
CA ALA A 163 2.68 -13.63 12.03
C ALA A 163 2.54 -12.50 11.01
N ALA A 164 3.61 -12.17 10.27
CA ALA A 164 3.55 -11.19 9.20
C ALA A 164 2.55 -11.60 8.11
N HIS A 165 2.57 -12.86 7.67
CA HIS A 165 1.59 -13.35 6.69
C HIS A 165 0.15 -13.26 7.20
N ALA A 166 -0.10 -13.56 8.48
CA ALA A 166 -1.43 -13.44 9.08
C ALA A 166 -1.92 -11.98 9.05
N ALA A 167 -1.05 -11.01 9.35
CA ALA A 167 -1.40 -9.59 9.26
C ALA A 167 -1.78 -9.18 7.83
N PHE A 168 -1.05 -9.62 6.80
CA PHE A 168 -1.41 -9.35 5.41
C PHE A 168 -2.73 -10.03 5.00
N LYS A 169 -3.04 -11.21 5.52
CA LYS A 169 -4.32 -11.89 5.26
C LYS A 169 -5.53 -11.14 5.82
N LEU A 170 -5.39 -10.46 6.97
CA LEU A 170 -6.47 -9.64 7.54
C LEU A 170 -6.93 -8.52 6.60
N LEU A 171 -6.08 -8.09 5.67
CA LEU A 171 -6.46 -7.07 4.70
C LEU A 171 -7.57 -7.55 3.75
N PHE A 172 -7.56 -8.86 3.48
CA PHE A 172 -8.43 -9.50 2.52
C PHE A 172 -9.49 -10.35 3.19
N ASP A 173 -9.74 -10.19 4.49
CA ASP A 173 -10.59 -11.12 5.29
C ASP A 173 -12.01 -11.32 4.71
N GLU A 174 -12.53 -10.35 3.93
CA GLU A 174 -13.80 -10.45 3.19
C GLU A 174 -13.70 -11.22 1.85
N LEU A 175 -12.50 -11.33 1.29
CA LEU A 175 -12.17 -12.15 0.12
C LEU A 175 -11.60 -13.47 0.63
N VAL A 176 -12.25 -14.60 0.37
CA VAL A 176 -11.70 -15.92 0.73
C VAL A 176 -10.50 -16.24 -0.19
N VAL A 177 -9.35 -15.61 0.07
CA VAL A 177 -8.14 -15.76 -0.75
C VAL A 177 -7.42 -17.05 -0.36
N ASP A 178 -7.24 -17.93 -1.33
CA ASP A 178 -6.62 -19.24 -1.16
C ASP A 178 -5.11 -19.10 -0.87
N ARG A 179 -4.46 -18.15 -1.54
CA ARG A 179 -3.02 -17.88 -1.40
C ARG A 179 -2.68 -16.42 -1.66
N ILE A 180 -1.72 -15.90 -0.90
CA ILE A 180 -1.05 -14.61 -1.15
C ILE A 180 0.45 -14.87 -1.28
N ALA A 181 1.10 -14.27 -2.27
CA ALA A 181 2.54 -14.34 -2.46
C ALA A 181 3.13 -12.93 -2.71
N PRO A 182 4.26 -12.60 -2.05
CA PRO A 182 4.99 -11.36 -2.33
C PRO A 182 5.61 -11.41 -3.73
N ARG A 183 5.64 -10.27 -4.42
CA ARG A 183 6.29 -10.13 -5.74
C ARG A 183 7.43 -9.13 -5.66
N ASN A 184 7.08 -7.85 -5.63
CA ASN A 184 8.03 -6.74 -5.63
C ASN A 184 7.70 -5.81 -4.46
N THR A 185 8.71 -5.13 -3.93
CA THR A 185 8.55 -4.15 -2.87
C THR A 185 9.29 -2.89 -3.25
N TRP A 186 8.58 -1.78 -3.20
CA TRP A 186 9.13 -0.49 -3.51
C TRP A 186 8.99 0.42 -2.32
N GLU A 187 10.02 1.19 -2.04
CA GLU A 187 10.01 2.21 -1.01
C GLU A 187 9.78 3.59 -1.61
N LEU A 188 8.96 4.39 -0.93
CA LEU A 188 8.83 5.81 -1.15
C LEU A 188 9.65 6.54 -0.07
N VAL A 189 10.68 7.26 -0.48
CA VAL A 189 11.61 7.97 0.40
C VAL A 189 11.44 9.46 0.19
N ARG A 190 10.94 10.18 1.21
CA ARG A 190 10.89 11.65 1.15
C ARG A 190 12.30 12.22 1.34
N ILE A 191 12.70 13.13 0.44
CA ILE A 191 13.98 13.86 0.51
C ILE A 191 13.83 15.25 1.11
#